data_AF-A0A2M7RUH1-F1
#
_entry.id   AF-A0A2M7RUH1-F1
#
_cell.length_a   1.000
_cell.length_b   1.000
_cell.length_c   1.000
_cell.angle_alpha   90.00
_cell.angle_beta   90.00
_cell.angle_gamma   90.00
#
_symmetry.space_group_name_H-M   'P 1'
#
loop_
_entity.id
_entity.type
_entity.pdbx_description
1 polymer ?
#
loop_
_entity_poly.entity_id
_entity_poly.type
_entity_poly.pdbx_seq_one_letter_code
_entity_poly.pdbx_strand_id
1 'polypeptide(L)' 'MNIEARKISLAQKLFAIQQEAILDKIEALLNRESFLTKEQKKAIDMGLKSLDEGNKIPHEEVMSETKKRYPNLFK' A
#
# COMPACT_ATOMS: atom_id res chain seq x y z
N MET A 1 18.14 -1.97 -22.05
CA MET A 1 17.95 -3.34 -21.52
C MET A 1 16.57 -3.81 -21.93
N ASN A 2 16.42 -4.92 -22.66
CA ASN A 2 15.09 -5.45 -22.99
C ASN A 2 14.51 -6.25 -21.80
N ILE A 3 13.20 -6.47 -21.81
CA ILE A 3 12.49 -7.17 -20.73
C ILE A 3 13.05 -8.58 -20.49
N GLU A 4 13.42 -9.28 -21.56
CA GLU A 4 13.96 -10.64 -21.48
C GLU A 4 15.30 -10.71 -20.74
N ALA A 5 16.22 -9.80 -21.04
CA ALA A 5 17.49 -9.69 -20.31
C ALA A 5 17.27 -9.41 -18.82
N ARG A 6 16.25 -8.62 -18.47
CA ARG A 6 15.90 -8.32 -17.08
C ARG A 6 15.33 -9.54 -16.35
N LYS A 7 14.49 -10.35 -17.01
CA LYS A 7 13.97 -11.61 -16.45
C LYS A 7 15.10 -12.59 -16.14
N ILE A 8 16.04 -12.76 -17.07
CA ILE A 8 17.19 -13.65 -16.90
C ILE A 8 18.03 -13.22 -15.69
N SER A 9 18.34 -11.93 -15.57
CA SER A 9 19.10 -11.42 -14.43
C SER A 9 18.40 -11.63 -13.08
N LEU A 10 17.06 -11.51 -13.05
CA LEU A 10 16.26 -11.78 -11.86
C LEU A 10 16.30 -13.27 -11.47
N ALA A 11 16.14 -14.18 -12.43
CA ALA A 11 16.21 -15.62 -12.18
C ALA A 11 17.58 -16.03 -11.62
N GLN A 12 18.67 -15.49 -12.18
CA GLN A 12 20.02 -15.73 -11.68
C GLN A 12 20.20 -15.28 -10.23
N LYS A 13 19.67 -14.10 -9.88
CA LYS A 13 19.69 -13.61 -8.50
C LYS A 13 18.88 -14.49 -7.57
N LEU A 14 17.74 -15.00 -8.04
CA LEU A 14 16.87 -15.89 -7.26
C LEU A 14 17.58 -17.19 -6.89
N PHE A 15 18.26 -17.82 -7.86
CA PHE A 15 19.01 -19.07 -7.64
C PHE A 15 20.20 -18.92 -6.70
N ALA A 16 20.75 -17.72 -6.56
CA ALA A 16 21.86 -17.45 -5.65
C ALA A 16 21.42 -17.27 -4.18
N ILE A 17 20.12 -17.14 -3.90
CA ILE A 17 19.60 -16.98 -2.54
C ILE A 17 19.64 -18.32 -1.82
N GLN A 18 20.33 -18.36 -0.67
CA GLN A 18 20.45 -19.56 0.16
C GLN A 18 19.60 -19.50 1.44
N GLN A 19 19.01 -18.34 1.74
CA GLN A 19 18.22 -18.13 2.95
C GLN A 19 16.73 -18.22 2.65
N GLU A 20 16.07 -19.23 3.20
CA GLU A 20 14.63 -19.51 3.01
C GLU A 20 13.74 -18.30 3.31
N ALA A 21 14.02 -17.59 4.41
CA ALA A 21 13.25 -16.41 4.82
C ALA A 21 13.26 -15.26 3.78
N ILE A 22 14.23 -15.24 2.86
CA ILE A 22 14.26 -14.28 1.75
C ILE A 22 13.36 -14.78 0.61
N LEU A 23 13.37 -16.08 0.32
CA LEU A 23 12.48 -16.70 -0.67
C LEU A 23 11.01 -16.50 -0.27
N ASP A 24 10.67 -16.73 1.00
CA ASP A 24 9.31 -16.50 1.55
C ASP A 24 8.81 -15.07 1.29
N LYS A 25 9.69 -14.08 1.49
CA LYS A 25 9.34 -12.66 1.26
C LYS A 25 9.15 -12.35 -0.22
N ILE A 26 9.95 -12.97 -1.08
CA ILE A 26 9.83 -12.79 -2.54
C ILE A 26 8.55 -13.44 -3.04
N GLU A 27 8.22 -14.64 -2.57
CA GLU A 27 6.95 -15.30 -2.89
C GLU A 27 5.77 -14.46 -2.41
N ALA A 28 5.81 -13.93 -1.19
CA ALA A 28 4.76 -13.04 -0.70
C ALA A 28 4.61 -11.75 -1.53
N LEU A 29 5.69 -11.25 -2.13
CA LEU A 29 5.66 -10.10 -3.04
C LEU A 29 5.11 -10.46 -4.42
N LEU A 30 5.46 -11.62 -4.96
CA LEU A 30 4.98 -12.10 -6.27
C LEU A 30 3.51 -12.53 -6.20
N ASN A 31 3.11 -13.16 -5.10
CA ASN A 31 1.75 -13.61 -4.82
C ASN A 31 0.88 -12.51 -4.22
N ARG A 32 1.46 -11.35 -3.90
CA ARG A 32 0.67 -10.16 -3.57
C ARG A 32 -0.07 -9.72 -4.82
N GLU A 33 -1.28 -10.23 -4.97
CA GLU A 33 -2.32 -9.58 -5.75
C GLU A 33 -2.69 -8.26 -5.06
N SER A 34 -1.85 -7.23 -5.22
CA SER A 34 -2.24 -5.87 -4.85
C SER A 34 -3.16 -5.30 -5.91
N PHE A 35 -4.34 -5.89 -6.07
CA PHE A 35 -5.39 -5.31 -6.87
C PHE A 35 -6.22 -4.42 -5.96
N LEU A 36 -5.76 -3.19 -5.78
CA LEU A 36 -6.71 -2.14 -5.46
C LEU A 36 -7.78 -2.18 -6.56
N THR A 37 -9.05 -2.28 -6.17
CA THR A 37 -10.12 -2.13 -7.15
C THR A 37 -9.99 -0.75 -7.81
N LYS A 38 -10.62 -0.56 -8.97
CA LYS A 38 -10.61 0.75 -9.64
C LYS A 38 -11.13 1.85 -8.72
N GLU A 39 -12.12 1.52 -7.90
CA GLU A 39 -12.73 2.41 -6.92
C GLU A 39 -11.75 2.75 -5.79
N GLN A 40 -11.05 1.75 -5.25
CA GLN A 40 -10.04 1.98 -4.20
C GLN A 40 -8.88 2.82 -4.71
N LYS A 41 -8.39 2.56 -5.94
CA LYS A 41 -7.36 3.37 -6.57
C LYS A 41 -7.82 4.81 -6.77
N LYS A 42 -9.03 5.01 -7.29
CA LYS A 42 -9.64 6.33 -7.44
C LYS A 42 -9.78 7.05 -6.09
N ALA A 43 -10.18 6.37 -5.03
CA ALA A 43 -10.30 6.96 -3.69
C ALA A 43 -8.96 7.45 -3.15
N ILE A 44 -7.90 6.65 -3.35
CA ILE A 44 -6.54 7.04 -2.97
C ILE A 44 -6.06 8.24 -3.79
N ASP A 45 -6.24 8.22 -5.12
CA ASP A 45 -5.84 9.33 -5.99
C ASP A 45 -6.53 10.64 -5.62
N MET A 46 -7.83 10.59 -5.28
CA MET A 46 -8.57 11.76 -4.77
C MET A 46 -8.02 12.24 -3.43
N GLY A 47 -7.72 11.32 -2.51
CA GLY A 47 -7.14 11.65 -1.21
C GLY A 47 -5.78 12.34 -1.35
N LEU A 48 -4.89 11.81 -2.19
CA LEU A 48 -3.58 12.39 -2.46
C LEU A 48 -3.71 13.81 -3.04
N LYS A 49 -4.60 13.99 -4.02
CA LYS A 49 -4.86 15.31 -4.59
C LYS A 49 -5.38 16.31 -3.55
N SER A 50 -6.29 15.88 -2.68
CA SER A 50 -6.80 16.71 -1.58
C SER A 50 -5.67 17.15 -0.64
N LEU A 51 -4.74 16.25 -0.32
CA LEU A 51 -3.58 16.57 0.52
C LEU A 51 -2.65 17.60 -0.15
N ASP A 52 -2.39 17.45 -1.45
CA ASP A 52 -1.55 18.38 -2.23
C ASP A 52 -2.16 19.79 -2.28
N GLU A 53 -3.49 19.88 -2.34
CA GLU A 53 -4.23 21.15 -2.30
C GLU A 53 -4.33 21.73 -0.88
N GLY A 54 -3.76 21.08 0.14
CA GLY A 54 -3.82 21.49 1.54
C GLY A 54 -5.15 21.18 2.23
N ASN A 55 -6.08 20.52 1.52
CA ASN A 55 -7.38 20.09 2.03
C ASN A 55 -7.21 18.83 2.88
N LYS A 56 -6.80 19.02 4.14
CA LYS A 56 -6.60 17.95 5.12
C LYS A 56 -7.22 18.32 6.46
N ILE A 57 -7.68 17.30 7.18
CA ILE A 57 -8.17 17.44 8.56
C ILE A 57 -7.25 16.60 9.45
N PRO A 58 -6.64 17.18 10.50
CA PRO A 58 -5.84 16.42 11.45
C PRO A 58 -6.65 15.33 12.14
N HIS A 59 -5.99 14.21 12.45
CA HIS A 59 -6.62 13.09 13.12
C HIS A 59 -7.31 13.51 14.44
N GLU A 60 -6.66 14.35 15.24
CA GLU A 60 -7.19 14.85 16.51
C GLU A 60 -8.51 15.61 16.34
N GLU A 61 -8.61 16.43 15.29
CA GLU A 61 -9.82 17.19 14.97
C GLU A 61 -10.96 16.25 14.53
N VAL A 62 -10.67 15.28 13.65
CA VAL A 62 -11.63 14.25 13.24
C VAL A 62 -12.14 13.48 14.46
N MET A 63 -11.25 13.07 15.35
CA MET A 63 -11.60 12.29 16.54
C MET A 63 -12.41 13.12 17.55
N SER A 64 -12.06 14.39 17.75
CA SER A 64 -12.81 15.30 18.62
C SER A 64 -14.24 15.49 18.14
N GLU A 65 -14.43 15.82 16.86
CA GLU A 65 -15.75 15.99 16.24
C GLU A 65 -16.55 14.69 16.27
N THR A 66 -15.92 13.54 16.01
CA THR A 66 -16.58 12.24 16.00
C THR A 66 -17.06 11.86 17.41
N LYS A 67 -16.24 12.07 18.45
CA LYS A 67 -16.63 11.86 19.85
C LYS A 67 -17.80 12.76 20.25
N LYS A 68 -17.79 14.01 19.81
CA LYS A 68 -18.87 14.97 20.08
C LYS A 68 -20.19 14.56 19.40
N ARG A 69 -20.14 14.09 18.16
CA ARG A 69 -21.34 13.70 17.39
C ARG A 69 -21.88 12.32 17.78
N TYR A 70 -21.01 11.39 18.16
CA TYR A 70 -21.37 10.01 18.47
C TYR A 70 -20.84 9.58 19.85
N PRO A 71 -21.22 10.27 20.94
CA PRO A 71 -20.65 10.03 22.27
C PRO A 71 -20.87 8.60 22.75
N ASN A 72 -21.96 7.95 22.33
CA ASN A 72 -22.29 6.58 22.71
C ASN A 72 -21.34 5.51 22.15
N LEU A 73 -20.51 5.84 21.15
CA LEU A 73 -19.54 4.92 20.53
C LEU A 73 -18.17 4.92 21.22
N PHE A 74 -17.95 5.82 22.18
CA PHE A 74 -16.65 6.00 22.86
C PHE A 74 -16.75 5.78 24.38
N LYS A 75 -17.69 4.93 24.81
CA LYS A 75 -17.89 4.54 26.20
C LYS A 75 -16.73 3.71 26.74
#